data_AF-A0A5D0UBJ6-F1
#
_entry.id   AF-A0A5D0UBJ6-F1
#
_cell.length_a   1.000
_cell.length_b   1.000
_cell.length_c   1.000
_cell.angle_alpha   90.00
_cell.angle_beta   90.00
_cell.angle_gamma   90.00
#
_symmetry.space_group_name_H-M   'P 1'
#
loop_
_entity.id
_entity.type
_entity.pdbx_description
1 polymer ?
#
loop_
_entity_poly.entity_id
_entity_poly.type
_entity_poly.pdbx_seq_one_letter_code
_entity_poly.pdbx_strand_id
1 'polypeptide(L)'
;MIEFGHLALRLVSANEDRLFNDGPDVQIARAVEQLERFHRTTPLAPVHETAIDLAGFGTAPVHFAAGDERYLLLSEVAEALGVPVWRACEWARREWLWAVEEQREADEERGDGRLGWDLLRDYCDLRLDFIADDPEAKPDADGRRWSSYGNWLISADRLPLFILSSPWREEFLRNTRGFMAHAAVRSGLVDLLDDVQTYRQPPWDGPAEPTGDTLGDRLRRRAESIDEGDAIEQARRGPALDDDQADT
;
A
#
# COMPACT_ATOMS: atom_id res chain seq x y z
N MET A 1 21.03 -19.91 -1.71
CA MET A 1 19.99 -20.37 -0.78
C MET A 1 19.17 -19.15 -0.45
N ILE A 2 17.86 -19.15 -0.68
CA ILE A 2 17.03 -17.96 -0.47
C ILE A 2 16.83 -17.78 1.04
N GLU A 3 17.05 -16.58 1.55
CA GLU A 3 17.11 -16.29 3.00
C GLU A 3 15.73 -16.18 3.68
N PHE A 4 14.72 -16.93 3.24
CA PHE A 4 13.37 -16.89 3.83
C PHE A 4 13.38 -17.19 5.34
N GLY A 5 14.22 -18.14 5.76
CA GLY A 5 14.38 -18.48 7.17
C GLY A 5 14.94 -17.32 8.01
N HIS A 6 15.87 -16.53 7.48
CA HIS A 6 16.42 -15.37 8.19
C HIS A 6 15.36 -14.29 8.39
N LEU A 7 14.56 -13.99 7.36
CA LEU A 7 13.49 -13.01 7.46
C LEU A 7 12.42 -13.44 8.46
N ALA A 8 11.96 -14.69 8.37
CA ALA A 8 10.96 -15.25 9.28
C ALA A 8 11.44 -15.25 10.73
N LEU A 9 12.68 -15.68 10.97
CA LEU A 9 13.32 -15.63 12.29
C LEU A 9 13.37 -14.19 12.82
N ARG A 10 13.83 -13.23 12.01
CA ARG A 10 13.92 -11.81 12.40
C ARG A 10 12.56 -11.26 12.83
N LEU A 11 11.51 -11.54 12.05
CA LEU A 11 10.15 -11.07 12.33
C LEU A 11 9.59 -11.64 13.64
N VAL A 12 9.74 -12.95 13.84
CA VAL A 12 9.24 -13.64 15.03
C VAL A 12 10.02 -13.23 16.28
N SER A 13 11.35 -13.17 16.21
CA SER A 13 12.19 -12.71 17.33
C SER A 13 11.90 -11.26 17.72
N ALA A 14 11.57 -10.39 16.77
CA ALA A 14 11.20 -9.00 17.07
C ALA A 14 9.82 -8.84 17.73
N ASN A 15 8.99 -9.89 17.72
CA ASN A 15 7.61 -9.89 18.26
C ASN A 15 7.40 -11.05 19.24
N GLU A 16 8.44 -11.53 19.90
CA GLU A 16 8.39 -12.72 20.77
C GLU A 16 7.40 -12.55 21.94
N ASP A 17 7.30 -11.33 22.48
CA ASP A 17 6.36 -10.94 23.54
C ASP A 17 4.90 -10.84 23.08
N ARG A 18 4.67 -10.88 21.76
CA ARG A 18 3.36 -10.67 21.11
C ARG A 18 2.83 -11.90 20.42
N LEU A 19 3.53 -13.04 20.50
CA LEU A 19 3.09 -14.28 19.87
C LEU A 19 1.70 -14.70 20.35
N PHE A 20 0.86 -15.11 19.42
CA PHE A 20 -0.49 -15.59 19.68
C PHE A 20 -0.70 -17.00 19.12
N ASN A 21 -1.41 -17.84 19.88
CA ASN A 21 -1.73 -19.26 19.62
C ASN A 21 -0.55 -20.24 19.50
N ASP A 22 0.53 -19.85 18.84
CA ASP A 22 1.65 -20.70 18.46
C ASP A 22 2.99 -20.11 18.91
N GLY A 23 3.92 -20.99 19.28
CA GLY A 23 5.30 -20.61 19.62
C GLY A 23 6.16 -20.23 18.41
N PRO A 24 7.39 -19.71 18.64
CA PRO A 24 8.22 -19.11 17.61
C PRO A 24 8.55 -20.08 16.47
N ASP A 25 8.94 -21.32 16.77
CA ASP A 25 9.33 -22.32 15.76
C ASP A 25 8.20 -22.61 14.76
N VAL A 26 6.95 -22.70 15.25
CA VAL A 26 5.78 -22.97 14.41
C VAL A 26 5.47 -21.79 13.50
N GLN A 27 5.56 -20.57 14.02
CA GLN A 27 5.34 -19.35 13.23
C GLN A 27 6.43 -19.15 12.18
N ILE A 28 7.70 -19.39 12.53
CA ILE A 28 8.83 -19.32 11.59
C ILE A 28 8.62 -20.32 10.44
N ALA A 29 8.34 -21.58 10.74
CA ALA A 29 8.14 -22.61 9.73
C ALA A 29 6.99 -22.27 8.78
N ARG A 30 5.89 -21.74 9.32
CA ARG A 30 4.71 -21.33 8.54
C ARG A 30 5.03 -20.15 7.61
N ALA A 31 5.74 -19.13 8.10
CA ALA A 31 6.13 -17.99 7.27
C ALA A 31 7.10 -18.40 6.14
N VAL A 32 8.06 -19.29 6.43
CA VAL A 32 8.94 -19.87 5.40
C VAL A 32 8.13 -20.63 4.35
N GLU A 33 7.19 -21.47 4.76
CA GLU A 33 6.32 -22.21 3.83
C GLU A 33 5.52 -21.27 2.92
N GLN A 34 4.99 -20.16 3.46
CA GLN A 34 4.29 -19.16 2.64
C GLN A 34 5.20 -18.48 1.63
N LEU A 35 6.40 -18.06 2.05
CA LEU A 35 7.39 -17.46 1.16
C LEU A 35 7.83 -18.44 0.06
N GLU A 36 8.07 -19.71 0.39
CA GLU A 36 8.40 -20.75 -0.60
C GLU A 36 7.23 -21.03 -1.56
N ARG A 37 5.99 -20.96 -1.07
CA ARG A 37 4.81 -21.09 -1.93
C ARG A 37 4.70 -19.91 -2.89
N PHE A 38 4.85 -18.70 -2.39
CA PHE A 38 4.78 -17.48 -3.19
C PHE A 38 5.91 -17.40 -4.22
N HIS A 39 7.13 -17.82 -3.84
CA HIS A 39 8.30 -17.87 -4.72
C HIS A 39 8.09 -18.72 -5.99
N ARG A 40 7.25 -19.76 -5.92
CA ARG A 40 6.96 -20.63 -7.07
C ARG A 40 6.24 -19.92 -8.22
N THR A 41 5.46 -18.91 -7.91
CA THR A 41 4.72 -18.10 -8.91
C THR A 41 5.34 -16.73 -9.12
N THR A 42 6.08 -16.25 -8.14
CA THR A 42 6.74 -14.94 -8.11
C THR A 42 8.20 -15.13 -7.70
N PRO A 43 9.14 -15.36 -8.64
CA PRO A 43 10.53 -15.72 -8.30
C PRO A 43 11.30 -14.64 -7.53
N LEU A 44 11.16 -14.66 -6.20
CA LEU A 44 11.83 -13.75 -5.29
C LEU A 44 13.35 -13.97 -5.24
N ALA A 45 14.10 -12.89 -5.41
CA ALA A 45 15.53 -12.77 -5.11
C ALA A 45 15.71 -11.83 -3.92
N PRO A 46 16.56 -12.17 -2.92
CA PRO A 46 16.82 -11.29 -1.79
C PRO A 46 17.52 -10.02 -2.25
N VAL A 47 17.17 -8.90 -1.60
CA VAL A 47 17.77 -7.58 -1.82
C VAL A 47 18.31 -7.08 -0.49
N HIS A 48 19.48 -6.45 -0.52
CA HIS A 48 20.12 -5.86 0.65
C HIS A 48 20.35 -4.36 0.43
N GLU A 49 20.34 -3.60 1.52
CA GLU A 49 20.68 -2.16 1.54
C GLU A 49 19.87 -1.30 0.57
N THR A 50 18.68 -1.77 0.18
CA THR A 50 17.76 -1.05 -0.70
C THR A 50 16.53 -0.66 0.10
N ALA A 51 16.15 0.61 -0.01
CA ALA A 51 14.92 1.14 0.57
C ALA A 51 14.19 1.97 -0.48
N ILE A 52 12.86 2.03 -0.36
CA ILE A 52 12.00 2.86 -1.19
C ILE A 52 11.56 4.08 -0.38
N ASP A 53 11.64 5.25 -1.00
CA ASP A 53 11.03 6.48 -0.49
C ASP A 53 9.51 6.38 -0.58
N LEU A 54 8.84 6.55 0.55
CA LEU A 54 7.38 6.53 0.67
C LEU A 54 6.81 7.91 0.34
N ALA A 55 7.24 8.50 -0.79
CA ALA A 55 6.87 9.84 -1.22
C ALA A 55 7.14 10.93 -0.16
N GLY A 56 8.29 10.83 0.53
CA GLY A 56 8.68 11.76 1.60
C GLY A 56 8.08 11.45 2.97
N PHE A 57 7.13 10.52 3.10
CA PHE A 57 6.54 10.15 4.40
C PHE A 57 7.42 9.19 5.22
N GLY A 58 8.58 8.82 4.69
CA GLY A 58 9.52 7.90 5.31
C GLY A 58 10.16 6.99 4.28
N THR A 59 10.87 5.97 4.75
CA THR A 59 11.48 4.97 3.88
C THR A 59 11.19 3.58 4.40
N ALA A 60 10.97 2.62 3.50
CA ALA A 60 10.78 1.23 3.87
C ALA A 60 11.84 0.33 3.19
N PRO A 61 12.46 -0.62 3.91
CA PRO A 61 13.39 -1.58 3.33
C PRO A 61 12.72 -2.48 2.29
N VAL A 62 13.44 -2.78 1.22
CA VAL A 62 13.08 -3.83 0.25
C VAL A 62 13.77 -5.13 0.66
N HIS A 63 12.99 -6.19 0.87
CA HIS A 63 13.55 -7.50 1.24
C HIS A 63 13.74 -8.41 0.04
N PHE A 64 12.86 -8.30 -0.96
CA PHE A 64 12.94 -9.11 -2.17
C PHE A 64 12.61 -8.32 -3.44
N ALA A 65 13.08 -8.84 -4.56
CA ALA A 65 12.70 -8.42 -5.91
C ALA A 65 12.26 -9.63 -6.72
N ALA A 66 11.32 -9.46 -7.64
CA ALA A 66 11.04 -10.43 -8.70
C ALA A 66 10.89 -9.64 -9.99
N GLY A 67 11.83 -9.74 -10.92
CA GLY A 67 11.85 -8.84 -12.09
C GLY A 67 12.05 -7.37 -11.68
N ASP A 68 11.14 -6.51 -12.14
CA ASP A 68 11.15 -5.08 -11.85
C ASP A 68 10.40 -4.74 -10.55
N GLU A 69 9.58 -5.68 -10.07
CA GLU A 69 8.81 -5.57 -8.85
C GLU A 69 9.72 -5.64 -7.61
N ARG A 70 9.35 -4.86 -6.59
CA ARG A 70 10.04 -4.77 -5.30
C ARG A 70 9.06 -5.10 -4.19
N TYR A 71 9.52 -5.87 -3.21
CA TYR A 71 8.67 -6.40 -2.15
C TYR A 71 9.15 -5.94 -0.78
N LEU A 72 8.21 -5.39 0.00
CA LEU A 72 8.44 -4.77 1.30
C LEU A 72 7.58 -5.45 2.36
N LEU A 73 8.00 -5.36 3.62
CA LEU A 73 7.17 -5.78 4.74
C LEU A 73 6.17 -4.68 5.08
N LEU A 74 4.89 -5.04 5.11
CA LEU A 74 3.82 -4.11 5.41
C LEU A 74 3.94 -3.52 6.82
N SER A 75 4.46 -4.28 7.79
CA SER A 75 4.71 -3.76 9.14
C SER A 75 5.69 -2.58 9.15
N GLU A 76 6.75 -2.64 8.34
CA GLU A 76 7.79 -1.60 8.28
C GLU A 76 7.26 -0.37 7.52
N VAL A 77 6.45 -0.58 6.47
CA VAL A 77 5.74 0.51 5.78
C VAL A 77 4.74 1.18 6.73
N ALA A 78 3.97 0.40 7.49
CA ALA A 78 2.98 0.89 8.42
C ALA A 78 3.63 1.70 9.56
N GLU A 79 4.76 1.22 10.10
CA GLU A 79 5.55 1.96 11.08
C GLU A 79 6.01 3.31 10.54
N ALA A 80 6.61 3.34 9.35
CA ALA A 80 7.06 4.59 8.72
C ALA A 80 5.92 5.59 8.50
N LEU A 81 4.72 5.11 8.16
CA LEU A 81 3.53 5.94 7.94
C LEU A 81 2.74 6.24 9.23
N GLY A 82 3.15 5.74 10.40
CA GLY A 82 2.41 5.90 11.65
C GLY A 82 1.04 5.20 11.66
N VAL A 83 0.87 4.15 10.86
CA VAL A 83 -0.35 3.34 10.80
C VAL A 83 -0.22 2.15 11.75
N PRO A 84 -1.21 1.91 12.64
CA PRO A 84 -1.22 0.69 13.45
C PRO A 84 -1.16 -0.57 12.58
N VAL A 85 -0.23 -1.48 12.88
CA VAL A 85 0.06 -2.66 12.04
C VAL A 85 -1.16 -3.56 11.80
N TRP A 86 -2.07 -3.67 12.78
CA TRP A 86 -3.31 -4.43 12.62
C TRP A 86 -4.24 -3.83 11.56
N ARG A 87 -4.35 -2.48 11.48
CA ARG A 87 -5.09 -1.80 10.40
C ARG A 87 -4.45 -2.03 9.05
N ALA A 88 -3.12 -1.97 9.00
CA ALA A 88 -2.38 -2.25 7.78
C ALA A 88 -2.65 -3.68 7.28
N CYS A 89 -2.59 -4.67 8.18
CA CYS A 89 -2.91 -6.06 7.87
C CYS A 89 -4.36 -6.26 7.43
N GLU A 90 -5.32 -5.55 8.04
CA GLU A 90 -6.72 -5.58 7.61
C GLU A 90 -6.89 -5.02 6.20
N TRP A 91 -6.23 -3.90 5.89
CA TRP A 91 -6.19 -3.35 4.54
C TRP A 91 -5.65 -4.37 3.54
N ALA A 92 -4.46 -4.96 3.79
CA ALA A 92 -3.86 -5.92 2.87
C ALA A 92 -4.74 -7.16 2.67
N ARG A 93 -5.40 -7.64 3.73
CA ARG A 93 -6.37 -8.74 3.62
C ARG A 93 -7.54 -8.37 2.71
N ARG A 94 -8.08 -7.16 2.82
CA ARG A 94 -9.19 -6.71 1.97
C ARG A 94 -8.78 -6.60 0.50
N GLU A 95 -7.64 -5.99 0.23
CA GLU A 95 -7.12 -5.87 -1.15
C GLU A 95 -6.80 -7.25 -1.75
N TRP A 96 -6.21 -8.15 -0.97
CA TRP A 96 -5.96 -9.52 -1.41
C TRP A 96 -7.25 -10.27 -1.74
N LEU A 97 -8.33 -10.08 -0.96
CA LEU A 97 -9.63 -10.69 -1.26
C LEU A 97 -10.22 -10.17 -2.58
N TRP A 98 -10.08 -8.87 -2.87
CA TRP A 98 -10.47 -8.31 -4.17
C TRP A 98 -9.62 -8.89 -5.31
N ALA A 99 -8.31 -8.98 -5.14
CA ALA A 99 -7.43 -9.60 -6.13
C ALA A 99 -7.78 -11.08 -6.40
N VAL A 100 -8.24 -11.82 -5.39
CA VAL A 100 -8.76 -13.19 -5.56
C VAL A 100 -10.04 -13.21 -6.39
N GLU A 101 -10.96 -12.29 -6.14
CA GLU A 101 -12.20 -12.16 -6.89
C GLU A 101 -11.93 -11.82 -8.37
N GLU A 102 -11.11 -10.79 -8.62
CA GLU A 102 -10.72 -10.39 -9.97
C GLU A 102 -9.94 -11.49 -10.71
N GLN A 103 -9.05 -12.22 -10.02
CA GLN A 103 -8.32 -13.34 -10.64
C GLN A 103 -9.29 -14.43 -11.09
N ARG A 104 -10.34 -14.67 -10.29
CA ARG A 104 -11.35 -15.66 -10.62
C ARG A 104 -12.17 -15.25 -11.84
N GLU A 105 -12.58 -13.99 -11.92
CA GLU A 105 -13.28 -13.44 -13.08
C GLU A 105 -12.42 -13.55 -14.34
N ALA A 106 -11.14 -13.16 -14.27
CA ALA A 106 -10.20 -13.27 -15.39
C ALA A 106 -9.98 -14.73 -15.84
N ASP A 107 -9.90 -15.68 -14.90
CA ASP A 107 -9.77 -17.10 -15.22
C ASP A 107 -11.05 -17.66 -15.88
N GLU A 108 -12.23 -17.23 -15.43
CA GLU A 108 -13.52 -17.57 -16.03
C GLU A 108 -13.64 -17.01 -17.46
N GLU A 109 -13.26 -15.76 -17.68
CA GLU A 109 -13.26 -15.11 -19.00
C GLU A 109 -12.30 -15.80 -19.99
N ARG A 110 -11.12 -16.24 -19.52
CA ARG A 110 -10.16 -16.99 -20.34
C ARG A 110 -10.73 -18.34 -20.78
N GLY A 111 -11.53 -18.99 -19.95
CA GLY A 111 -12.29 -20.21 -20.29
C GLY A 111 -11.46 -21.46 -20.57
N ASP A 112 -10.17 -21.49 -20.20
CA ASP A 112 -9.25 -22.62 -20.46
C ASP A 112 -9.16 -23.64 -19.32
N GLY A 113 -9.90 -23.42 -18.24
CA GLY A 113 -9.97 -24.30 -17.05
C GLY A 113 -8.71 -24.28 -16.18
N ARG A 114 -7.78 -23.34 -16.40
CA ARG A 114 -6.58 -23.15 -15.57
C ARG A 114 -6.79 -22.03 -14.56
N LEU A 115 -6.14 -22.14 -13.40
CA LEU A 115 -6.09 -21.08 -12.39
C LEU A 115 -4.83 -20.23 -12.58
N GLY A 116 -5.01 -18.92 -12.70
CA GLY A 116 -3.95 -17.93 -12.76
C GLY A 116 -3.55 -17.40 -11.37
N TRP A 117 -2.48 -16.61 -11.36
CA TRP A 117 -1.93 -16.00 -10.13
C TRP A 117 -1.50 -14.54 -10.34
N ASP A 118 -1.75 -13.99 -11.52
CA ASP A 118 -1.14 -12.74 -11.98
C ASP A 118 -1.56 -11.56 -11.09
N LEU A 119 -2.82 -11.52 -10.67
CA LEU A 119 -3.35 -10.48 -9.79
C LEU A 119 -3.01 -10.72 -8.31
N LEU A 120 -2.56 -11.93 -7.96
CA LEU A 120 -2.19 -12.29 -6.58
C LEU A 120 -0.72 -12.02 -6.27
N ARG A 121 0.08 -11.64 -7.26
CA ARG A 121 1.54 -11.43 -7.10
C ARG A 121 1.90 -10.23 -6.25
N ASP A 122 0.94 -9.39 -5.86
CA ASP A 122 1.21 -8.19 -5.09
C ASP A 122 1.10 -8.38 -3.57
N TYR A 123 0.61 -9.54 -3.13
CA TYR A 123 0.28 -9.79 -1.72
C TYR A 123 0.67 -11.20 -1.31
N CYS A 124 1.53 -11.32 -0.29
CA CYS A 124 1.85 -12.58 0.35
C CYS A 124 1.64 -12.47 1.87
N ASP A 125 0.57 -13.10 2.35
CA ASP A 125 0.34 -13.29 3.79
C ASP A 125 1.40 -14.25 4.34
N LEU A 126 2.20 -13.78 5.29
CA LEU A 126 3.22 -14.62 5.95
C LEU A 126 2.60 -15.56 7.00
N ARG A 127 1.29 -15.42 7.27
CA ARG A 127 0.51 -16.22 8.21
C ARG A 127 1.09 -16.26 9.62
N LEU A 128 1.75 -15.18 10.00
CA LEU A 128 2.16 -14.90 11.37
C LEU A 128 0.92 -14.52 12.20
N ASP A 129 0.98 -14.79 13.50
CA ASP A 129 -0.12 -14.51 14.42
C ASP A 129 0.42 -13.84 15.69
N PHE A 130 0.20 -12.54 15.76
CA PHE A 130 0.62 -11.67 16.85
C PHE A 130 -0.59 -10.94 17.44
N ILE A 131 -0.45 -10.42 18.66
CA ILE A 131 -1.43 -9.56 19.32
C ILE A 131 -0.85 -8.18 19.60
N ALA A 132 -1.67 -7.14 19.43
CA ALA A 132 -1.37 -5.78 19.83
C ALA A 132 -2.55 -5.16 20.57
N ASP A 133 -2.25 -4.27 21.51
CA ASP A 133 -3.27 -3.44 22.13
C ASP A 133 -3.98 -2.60 21.06
N ASP A 134 -5.31 -2.62 21.12
CA ASP A 134 -6.15 -1.88 20.20
C ASP A 134 -7.27 -1.20 21.00
N PRO A 135 -7.23 0.14 21.16
CA PRO A 135 -8.25 0.85 21.93
C PRO A 135 -9.66 0.76 21.30
N GLU A 136 -9.75 0.44 20.01
CA GLU A 136 -11.01 0.36 19.27
C GLU A 136 -11.57 -1.06 19.23
N ALA A 137 -10.74 -2.09 19.50
CA ALA A 137 -11.19 -3.47 19.54
C ALA A 137 -12.25 -3.70 20.63
N LYS A 138 -13.16 -4.64 20.37
CA LYS A 138 -14.13 -5.09 21.37
C LYS A 138 -13.38 -5.71 22.57
N PRO A 139 -13.75 -5.39 23.82
CA PRO A 139 -13.09 -6.00 24.96
C PRO A 139 -13.37 -7.50 25.02
N ASP A 140 -12.35 -8.24 25.44
CA ASP A 140 -12.42 -9.66 25.72
C ASP A 140 -13.14 -9.94 27.07
N ALA A 141 -13.10 -11.20 27.52
CA ALA A 141 -13.72 -11.60 28.79
C ALA A 141 -13.08 -10.89 30.01
N ASP A 142 -11.79 -10.57 29.93
CA ASP A 142 -11.04 -9.88 31.00
C ASP A 142 -11.01 -8.35 30.83
N GLY A 143 -11.78 -7.80 29.88
CA GLY A 143 -11.93 -6.36 29.66
C GLY A 143 -10.77 -5.71 28.90
N ARG A 144 -9.77 -6.50 28.49
CA ARG A 144 -8.67 -6.02 27.67
C ARG A 144 -9.11 -5.93 26.20
N ARG A 145 -8.47 -5.05 25.45
CA ARG A 145 -8.80 -4.80 24.04
C ARG A 145 -7.55 -4.99 23.21
N TRP A 146 -7.60 -6.02 22.36
CA TRP A 146 -6.48 -6.36 21.50
C TRP A 146 -7.01 -6.76 20.13
N SER A 147 -6.17 -6.52 19.13
CA SER A 147 -6.37 -7.00 17.77
C SER A 147 -5.25 -7.95 17.41
N SER A 148 -5.60 -9.03 16.70
CA SER A 148 -4.59 -9.89 16.10
C SER A 148 -4.08 -9.29 14.80
N TYR A 149 -2.80 -9.48 14.54
CA TYR A 149 -2.16 -9.05 13.31
C TYR A 149 -1.12 -10.08 12.89
N GLY A 150 -0.85 -10.12 11.59
CA GLY A 150 0.23 -10.94 11.04
C GLY A 150 1.31 -10.05 10.46
N ASN A 151 1.88 -10.47 9.34
CA ASN A 151 2.63 -9.57 8.49
C ASN A 151 2.46 -9.99 7.04
N TRP A 152 2.60 -9.03 6.14
CA TRP A 152 2.42 -9.22 4.71
C TRP A 152 3.66 -8.75 3.98
N LEU A 153 4.06 -9.50 2.97
CA LEU A 153 4.95 -8.99 1.94
C LEU A 153 4.07 -8.38 0.84
N ILE A 154 4.26 -7.10 0.55
CA ILE A 154 3.50 -6.37 -0.47
C ILE A 154 4.44 -5.84 -1.55
N SER A 155 3.95 -5.76 -2.79
CA SER A 155 4.69 -5.11 -3.86
C SER A 155 4.68 -3.59 -3.73
N ALA A 156 5.72 -2.94 -4.23
CA ALA A 156 5.86 -1.48 -4.21
C ALA A 156 4.74 -0.76 -4.97
N ASP A 157 4.14 -1.41 -5.97
CA ASP A 157 3.04 -0.86 -6.78
C ASP A 157 1.77 -0.64 -5.95
N ARG A 158 1.65 -1.30 -4.80
CA ARG A 158 0.52 -1.11 -3.88
C ARG A 158 0.72 0.03 -2.89
N LEU A 159 1.93 0.60 -2.79
CA LEU A 159 2.22 1.69 -1.86
C LEU A 159 1.34 2.93 -2.08
N PRO A 160 1.07 3.42 -3.31
CA PRO A 160 0.18 4.56 -3.49
C PRO A 160 -1.22 4.31 -2.93
N LEU A 161 -1.78 3.11 -3.13
CA LEU A 161 -3.09 2.75 -2.62
C LEU A 161 -3.10 2.65 -1.09
N PHE A 162 -2.02 2.11 -0.50
CA PHE A 162 -1.90 2.05 0.95
C PHE A 162 -1.77 3.45 1.58
N ILE A 163 -0.94 4.33 0.99
CA ILE A 163 -0.80 5.72 1.46
C ILE A 163 -2.14 6.47 1.37
N LEU A 164 -2.93 6.24 0.31
CA LEU A 164 -4.29 6.79 0.19
C LEU A 164 -5.26 6.29 1.27
N SER A 165 -4.93 5.18 1.93
CA SER A 165 -5.70 4.63 3.06
C SER A 165 -5.09 5.00 4.43
N SER A 166 -3.99 5.75 4.43
CA SER A 166 -3.27 6.19 5.64
C SER A 166 -3.76 7.57 6.12
N PRO A 167 -3.37 8.00 7.33
CA PRO A 167 -3.62 9.37 7.83
C PRO A 167 -3.10 10.46 6.90
N TRP A 168 -2.11 10.15 6.06
CA TRP A 168 -1.45 11.09 5.17
C TRP A 168 -2.14 11.28 3.81
N ARG A 169 -3.29 10.64 3.58
CA ARG A 169 -4.01 10.67 2.30
C ARG A 169 -4.17 12.08 1.71
N GLU A 170 -4.60 13.05 2.51
CA GLU A 170 -4.88 14.40 2.02
C GLU A 170 -3.61 15.14 1.60
N GLU A 171 -2.55 15.00 2.40
CA GLU A 171 -1.22 15.54 2.14
C GLU A 171 -0.63 14.91 0.87
N PHE A 172 -0.65 13.58 0.78
CA PHE A 172 -0.18 12.82 -0.37
C PHE A 172 -0.90 13.24 -1.64
N LEU A 173 -2.24 13.33 -1.63
CA LEU A 173 -3.01 13.82 -2.77
C LEU A 173 -2.65 15.27 -3.13
N ARG A 174 -2.45 16.15 -2.15
CA ARG A 174 -2.06 17.54 -2.39
C ARG A 174 -0.72 17.62 -3.10
N ASN A 175 0.26 16.83 -2.64
CA ASN A 175 1.64 16.82 -3.10
C ASN A 175 1.76 16.18 -4.50
N THR A 176 1.02 15.11 -4.75
CA THR A 176 1.10 14.35 -6.02
C THR A 176 0.24 14.91 -7.14
N ARG A 177 -0.72 15.80 -6.87
CA ARG A 177 -1.63 16.38 -7.88
C ARG A 177 -0.93 16.94 -9.13
N GLY A 178 0.19 17.64 -8.95
CA GLY A 178 0.96 18.19 -10.07
C GLY A 178 1.59 17.08 -10.92
N PHE A 179 2.25 16.14 -10.26
CA PHE A 179 2.86 14.99 -10.90
C PHE A 179 1.83 14.12 -11.65
N MET A 180 0.68 13.83 -11.04
CA MET A 180 -0.40 13.07 -11.68
C MET A 180 -0.95 13.77 -12.93
N ALA A 181 -1.04 15.11 -12.92
CA ALA A 181 -1.46 15.88 -14.09
C ALA A 181 -0.46 15.74 -15.25
N HIS A 182 0.84 15.86 -14.97
CA HIS A 182 1.89 15.61 -15.97
C HIS A 182 1.87 14.18 -16.51
N ALA A 183 1.67 13.19 -15.63
CA ALA A 183 1.54 11.79 -16.03
C ALA A 183 0.32 11.55 -16.94
N ALA A 184 -0.83 12.15 -16.62
CA ALA A 184 -2.05 12.05 -17.42
C ALA A 184 -1.92 12.72 -18.80
N VAL A 185 -1.19 13.83 -18.91
CA VAL A 185 -0.91 14.48 -20.19
C VAL A 185 -0.02 13.58 -21.06
N ARG A 186 1.05 13.03 -20.48
CA ARG A 186 2.00 12.17 -21.21
C ARG A 186 1.41 10.86 -21.67
N SER A 187 0.52 10.26 -20.87
CA SER A 187 -0.13 9.00 -21.22
C SER A 187 -1.24 9.16 -22.26
N GLY A 188 -1.62 10.41 -22.61
CA GLY A 188 -2.78 10.70 -23.45
C GLY A 188 -4.12 10.52 -22.73
N LEU A 189 -4.12 10.25 -21.41
CA LEU A 189 -5.33 10.13 -20.61
C LEU A 189 -6.17 11.42 -20.68
N VAL A 190 -5.53 12.59 -20.76
CA VAL A 190 -6.26 13.86 -20.90
C VAL A 190 -7.17 13.90 -22.12
N ASP A 191 -6.76 13.30 -23.24
CA ASP A 191 -7.55 13.30 -24.47
C ASP A 191 -8.77 12.37 -24.35
N LEU A 192 -8.65 11.28 -23.59
CA LEU A 192 -9.78 10.40 -23.25
C LEU A 192 -10.78 11.07 -22.30
N LEU A 193 -10.37 12.14 -21.62
CA LEU A 193 -11.16 12.87 -20.63
C LEU A 193 -11.71 14.20 -21.14
N ASP A 194 -11.55 14.50 -22.44
CA ASP A 194 -12.04 15.72 -23.07
C ASP A 194 -13.55 15.80 -23.12
N ASP A 195 -14.26 14.68 -23.12
CA ASP A 195 -15.73 14.67 -23.11
C ASP A 195 -16.31 14.57 -21.68
N VAL A 196 -15.45 14.52 -20.66
CA VAL A 196 -15.88 14.37 -19.26
C VAL A 196 -16.17 15.75 -18.67
N GLN A 197 -17.43 16.18 -18.73
CA GLN A 197 -17.89 17.44 -18.14
C GLN A 197 -17.62 17.48 -16.64
N THR A 198 -17.00 18.57 -16.18
CA THR A 198 -16.81 18.80 -14.74
C THR A 198 -17.92 19.66 -14.17
N TYR A 199 -18.34 19.35 -12.95
CA TYR A 199 -19.41 20.02 -12.24
C TYR A 199 -18.87 20.70 -10.98
N ARG A 200 -19.54 21.78 -10.55
CA ARG A 200 -19.33 22.42 -9.26
C ARG A 200 -20.59 22.22 -8.43
N GLN A 201 -20.41 21.77 -7.20
CA GLN A 201 -21.51 21.74 -6.25
C GLN A 201 -21.75 23.17 -5.73
N PRO A 202 -22.96 23.72 -5.88
CA PRO A 202 -23.27 25.03 -5.32
C PRO A 202 -23.21 24.99 -3.78
N PRO A 203 -23.02 26.14 -3.11
CA PRO A 203 -22.95 26.22 -1.64
C PRO A 203 -24.30 26.00 -0.93
N TRP A 204 -25.37 25.77 -1.68
CA TRP A 204 -26.69 25.32 -1.20
C TRP A 204 -26.99 23.92 -1.76
N ASP A 205 -27.96 23.20 -1.20
CA ASP A 205 -28.43 21.86 -1.66
C ASP A 205 -29.14 21.90 -3.04
N GLY A 206 -28.60 22.68 -3.98
CA GLY A 206 -29.02 22.74 -5.37
C GLY A 206 -28.34 21.67 -6.22
N PRO A 207 -28.85 21.46 -7.45
CA PRO A 207 -28.21 20.55 -8.40
C PRO A 207 -26.81 21.05 -8.77
N ALA A 208 -25.89 20.11 -9.02
CA ALA A 208 -24.54 20.44 -9.46
C ALA A 208 -24.56 21.15 -10.82
N GLU A 209 -23.79 22.22 -10.95
CA GLU A 209 -23.78 23.06 -12.14
C GLU A 209 -22.55 22.73 -13.02
N PRO A 210 -22.70 22.59 -14.35
CA PRO A 210 -21.57 22.43 -15.25
C PRO A 210 -20.62 23.61 -15.15
N THR A 211 -19.32 23.35 -15.06
CA THR A 211 -18.33 24.43 -14.92
C THR A 211 -17.87 25.05 -16.24
N GLY A 212 -18.30 24.50 -17.38
CA GLY A 212 -17.85 24.92 -18.71
C GLY A 212 -16.50 24.31 -19.14
N ASP A 213 -15.79 23.66 -18.21
CA ASP A 213 -14.53 22.96 -18.47
C ASP A 213 -14.69 21.44 -18.39
N THR A 214 -13.83 20.72 -19.09
CA THR A 214 -13.75 19.24 -19.04
C THR A 214 -12.71 18.79 -18.02
N LEU A 215 -12.69 17.51 -17.70
CA LEU A 215 -11.67 16.95 -16.80
C LEU A 215 -10.30 17.00 -17.47
N GLY A 216 -10.24 16.75 -18.79
CA GLY A 216 -9.04 16.97 -19.62
C GLY A 216 -8.50 18.40 -19.49
N ASP A 217 -9.35 19.42 -19.65
CA ASP A 217 -8.98 20.83 -19.53
C ASP A 217 -8.42 21.19 -18.15
N ARG A 218 -8.97 20.60 -17.09
CA ARG A 218 -8.47 20.82 -15.72
C ARG A 218 -7.10 20.19 -15.52
N LEU A 219 -6.87 18.99 -16.04
CA LEU A 219 -5.59 18.31 -15.94
C LEU A 219 -4.50 19.02 -16.75
N ARG A 220 -4.80 19.46 -17.99
CA ARG A 220 -3.86 20.24 -18.81
C ARG A 220 -3.45 21.55 -18.13
N ARG A 221 -4.42 22.37 -17.69
CA ARG A 221 -4.13 23.61 -16.94
C ARG A 221 -3.34 23.35 -15.66
N ARG A 222 -3.59 22.22 -15.00
CA ARG A 222 -2.83 21.86 -13.79
C ARG A 222 -1.39 21.51 -14.13
N ALA A 223 -1.15 20.74 -15.19
CA ALA A 223 0.20 20.43 -15.67
C ALA A 223 0.95 21.70 -16.12
N GLU A 224 0.25 22.66 -16.73
CA GLU A 224 0.83 23.96 -17.11
C GLU A 224 1.15 24.87 -15.92
N SER A 225 0.46 24.68 -14.78
CA SER A 225 0.61 25.56 -13.60
C SER A 225 1.90 25.33 -12.79
N ILE A 226 2.63 24.24 -13.04
CA ILE A 226 3.85 23.86 -12.32
C ILE A 226 4.79 23.13 -13.26
N ASP A 227 6.09 23.46 -13.24
CA ASP A 227 7.09 22.72 -14.00
C ASP A 227 7.13 21.25 -13.57
N GLU A 228 7.47 20.36 -14.49
CA GLU A 228 7.48 18.93 -14.20
C GLU A 228 8.52 18.55 -13.14
N GLY A 229 9.72 19.17 -13.18
CA GLY A 229 10.75 18.94 -12.18
C GLY A 229 10.27 19.32 -10.77
N ASP A 230 9.66 20.50 -10.66
CA ASP A 230 9.07 21.00 -9.41
C ASP A 230 7.90 20.11 -8.95
N ALA A 231 7.11 19.57 -9.88
CA ALA A 231 6.01 18.66 -9.56
C ALA A 231 6.51 17.31 -9.02
N ILE A 232 7.62 16.78 -9.55
CA ILE A 232 8.28 15.58 -9.04
C ILE A 232 8.86 15.84 -7.64
N GLU A 233 9.51 16.99 -7.44
CA GLU A 233 10.03 17.36 -6.13
C GLU A 233 8.89 17.51 -5.11
N GLN A 234 7.80 18.20 -5.49
CA GLN A 234 6.63 18.36 -4.65
C GLN A 234 6.00 17.01 -4.28
N ALA A 235 5.90 16.07 -5.22
CA ALA A 235 5.34 14.74 -4.99
C ALA A 235 6.16 13.90 -3.99
N ARG A 236 7.43 14.24 -3.76
CA ARG A 236 8.31 13.61 -2.78
C ARG A 236 8.36 14.36 -1.45
N ARG A 237 7.55 15.40 -1.26
CA ARG A 237 7.48 16.10 0.03
C ARG A 237 6.66 15.25 1.00
N GLY A 238 7.28 14.95 2.13
CA GLY A 238 6.63 14.34 3.28
C GLY A 238 5.61 15.27 3.94
N PRO A 239 5.15 14.90 5.15
CA PRO A 239 4.25 15.77 5.89
C PRO A 239 4.96 17.09 6.20
N ALA A 240 4.26 18.20 5.99
CA ALA A 240 4.69 19.48 6.56
C ALA A 240 4.70 19.32 8.08
N LEU A 241 5.87 19.08 8.66
CA LEU A 241 6.05 19.24 10.09
C LEU A 241 5.93 20.75 10.32
N ASP A 242 4.88 21.18 11.00
CA ASP A 242 4.81 22.55 11.48
C ASP A 242 6.08 22.81 12.31
N ASP A 243 6.87 23.81 11.91
CA ASP A 243 8.13 24.20 12.58
C ASP A 243 7.94 24.56 14.08
N ASP A 244 6.72 24.52 14.60
CA ASP A 244 6.36 24.79 16.00
C ASP A 244 6.53 23.59 16.96
N GLN A 245 7.05 22.44 16.52
CA GLN A 245 7.37 21.29 17.40
C GLN A 245 8.86 20.91 17.46
N ALA A 246 9.75 21.73 16.89
CA ALA A 246 11.20 21.52 17.02
C ALA A 246 11.81 22.11 18.31
N ASP A 247 11.04 22.88 19.09
CA ASP A 247 11.47 23.52 20.35
C ASP A 247 10.49 23.26 21.52
N THR A 248 10.24 22.00 21.89
CA THR A 248 9.71 21.68 23.24
C THR A 248 10.30 20.41 23.84
#